data_AF-A0A975GP97-F1
#
_entry.id   AF-A0A975GP97-F1
#
_cell.length_a   1.000
_cell.length_b   1.000
_cell.length_c   1.000
_cell.angle_alpha   90.00
_cell.angle_beta   90.00
_cell.angle_gamma   90.00
#
_symmetry.space_group_name_H-M   'P 1'
#
loop_
_entity.id
_entity.type
_entity.pdbx_description
1 polymer ?
#
loop_
_entity_poly.entity_id
_entity_poly.type
_entity_poly.pdbx_seq_one_letter_code
_entity_poly.pdbx_strand_id
1 'polypeptide(L)'
;MGKNMMNIKDKYGKCLACDFVRIAREKGMGWSQYWWPKPGSGELSLKISYIMKVPNHELFVGVGVYDMTLKEVEAAIKKSD
;
A
#
# COMPACT_ATOMS: atom_id res chain seq x y z
N MET A 1 -7.83 13.90 -7.74
CA MET A 1 -8.72 12.72 -7.80
C MET A 1 -9.02 12.39 -9.26
N GLY A 2 -9.32 11.14 -9.61
CA GLY A 2 -9.68 10.72 -10.97
C GLY A 2 -8.52 10.48 -11.95
N LYS A 3 -7.26 10.45 -11.48
CA LYS A 3 -6.12 10.06 -12.33
C LYS A 3 -5.99 8.54 -12.37
N ASN A 4 -5.78 7.99 -13.57
CA ASN A 4 -5.40 6.58 -13.69
C ASN A 4 -3.97 6.38 -13.17
N MET A 5 -3.83 5.55 -12.14
CA MET A 5 -2.56 5.31 -11.45
C MET A 5 -1.79 4.10 -12.02
N MET A 6 -2.34 3.36 -12.99
CA MET A 6 -1.73 2.14 -13.53
C MET A 6 -0.41 2.37 -14.25
N ASN A 7 -0.18 3.58 -14.75
CA ASN A 7 1.07 3.95 -15.42
C ASN A 7 2.11 4.54 -14.47
N ILE A 8 1.77 4.75 -13.19
CA ILE A 8 2.66 5.36 -12.20
C ILE A 8 3.46 4.26 -11.52
N LYS A 9 4.79 4.37 -11.65
CA LYS A 9 5.74 3.49 -11.01
C LYS A 9 6.45 4.25 -9.88
N ASP A 10 6.79 3.54 -8.82
CA ASP A 10 7.69 4.08 -7.80
C ASP A 10 9.13 4.20 -8.33
N LYS A 11 10.03 4.71 -7.49
CA LYS A 11 11.46 4.90 -7.82
C LYS A 11 12.15 3.62 -8.32
N TYR A 12 11.65 2.45 -7.96
CA TYR A 12 12.22 1.15 -8.32
C TYR A 12 11.44 0.43 -9.42
N GLY A 13 10.49 1.12 -10.07
CA GLY A 13 9.73 0.59 -11.19
C GLY A 13 8.46 -0.19 -10.79
N LYS A 14 8.10 -0.23 -9.50
CA LYS A 14 6.91 -0.95 -9.04
C LYS A 14 5.64 -0.15 -9.36
N CYS A 15 4.70 -0.77 -10.08
CA CYS A 15 3.34 -0.24 -10.23
C CYS A 15 2.52 -0.54 -8.96
N LEU A 16 2.45 0.42 -8.04
CA LEU A 16 1.71 0.22 -6.77
C LEU A 16 0.20 -0.01 -7.00
N ALA A 17 -0.41 0.68 -7.98
CA ALA A 17 -1.83 0.52 -8.28
C ALA A 17 -2.14 -0.89 -8.81
N CYS A 18 -1.29 -1.42 -9.69
CA CYS A 18 -1.38 -2.79 -10.17
C CYS A 18 -1.30 -3.79 -9.02
N ASP A 19 -0.37 -3.57 -8.08
CA ASP A 19 -0.19 -4.43 -6.90
C ASP A 19 -1.40 -4.40 -5.96
N PHE A 20 -1.99 -3.22 -5.74
CA PHE A 20 -3.19 -3.09 -4.89
C PHE A 20 -4.39 -3.77 -5.50
N VAL A 21 -4.63 -3.57 -6.80
CA VAL A 21 -5.72 -4.24 -7.53
C VAL A 21 -5.53 -5.76 -7.46
N ARG A 22 -4.29 -6.24 -7.67
CA ARG A 22 -3.96 -7.66 -7.54
C ARG A 22 -4.28 -8.21 -6.15
N ILE A 23 -3.82 -7.54 -5.09
CA ILE A 23 -4.10 -7.94 -3.69
C ILE A 23 -5.62 -7.99 -3.44
N ALA A 24 -6.34 -6.92 -3.79
CA ALA A 24 -7.78 -6.82 -3.56
C ALA A 24 -8.57 -7.88 -4.32
N ARG A 25 -8.18 -8.21 -5.57
CA ARG A 25 -8.88 -9.20 -6.40
C ARG A 25 -8.56 -10.64 -6.05
N GLU A 26 -7.29 -10.96 -5.82
CA GLU A 26 -6.84 -12.34 -5.63
C GLU A 26 -6.97 -12.82 -4.18
N LYS A 27 -6.67 -11.95 -3.22
CA LYS A 27 -6.57 -12.31 -1.79
C LYS A 27 -7.65 -11.67 -0.94
N GLY A 28 -8.36 -10.67 -1.47
CA GLY A 28 -9.27 -9.82 -0.70
C GLY A 28 -8.55 -8.84 0.23
N MET A 29 -7.40 -9.22 0.80
CA MET A 29 -6.58 -8.35 1.66
C MET A 29 -5.09 -8.73 1.65
N GLY A 30 -4.23 -7.80 2.05
CA GLY A 30 -2.80 -8.10 2.22
C GLY A 30 -1.89 -6.87 2.22
N TRP A 31 -0.61 -7.11 2.47
CA TRP A 31 0.42 -6.08 2.53
C TRP A 31 1.02 -5.74 1.16
N SER A 32 1.30 -4.46 0.92
CA SER A 32 2.10 -3.96 -0.19
C SER A 32 3.16 -2.99 0.31
N GLN A 33 4.40 -3.18 -0.18
CA GLN A 33 5.56 -2.34 0.10
C GLN A 33 5.95 -1.56 -1.16
N TYR A 34 6.11 -0.25 -1.07
CA TYR A 34 6.46 0.62 -2.20
C TYR A 34 7.05 1.94 -1.71
N TRP A 35 7.74 2.66 -2.60
CA TRP A 35 8.29 3.99 -2.27
C TRP A 35 7.32 5.09 -2.69
N TRP A 36 7.01 6.01 -1.78
CA TRP A 36 6.06 7.09 -2.03
C TRP A 36 6.45 8.38 -1.30
N PRO A 37 6.16 9.57 -1.87
CA PRO A 37 6.35 10.82 -1.17
C PRO A 37 5.54 10.89 0.13
N LYS A 38 6.15 11.40 1.19
CA LYS A 38 5.47 11.72 2.45
C LYS A 38 4.58 12.94 2.27
N PRO A 39 3.35 12.92 2.84
CA PRO A 39 2.51 14.11 2.88
C PRO A 39 3.24 15.25 3.61
N GLY A 40 3.10 16.48 3.13
CA GLY A 40 3.74 17.65 3.73
C GLY A 40 5.17 17.89 3.24
N SER A 41 6.11 16.94 3.43
CA SER A 41 7.52 17.13 3.03
C SER A 41 7.79 16.83 1.56
N GLY A 42 7.00 15.94 0.93
CA GLY A 42 7.28 15.45 -0.42
C GLY A 42 8.49 14.52 -0.51
N GLU A 43 9.17 14.27 0.61
CA GLU A 43 10.32 13.38 0.67
C GLU A 43 9.93 11.94 0.35
N LEU A 44 10.69 11.29 -0.51
CA LEU A 44 10.43 9.92 -0.89
C LEU A 44 10.84 8.98 0.25
N SER A 45 9.90 8.17 0.73
CA SER A 45 10.15 7.19 1.80
C SER A 45 9.50 5.84 1.48
N LEU A 46 10.00 4.80 2.14
CA LEU A 46 9.39 3.48 2.11
C LEU A 46 8.04 3.52 2.84
N LYS A 47 7.00 3.02 2.19
CA LYS A 47 5.67 2.86 2.75
C LYS A 47 5.22 1.41 2.73
N ILE A 48 4.68 0.94 3.84
CA ILE A 48 4.00 -0.34 3.97
C ILE A 48 2.50 -0.06 4.11
N SER A 49 1.69 -0.56 3.18
CA SER A 49 0.23 -0.40 3.24
C SER A 49 -0.48 -1.74 3.27
N TYR A 50 -1.47 -1.83 4.13
CA TYR A 50 -2.47 -2.89 4.13
C TYR A 50 -3.60 -2.52 3.19
N ILE A 51 -3.86 -3.38 2.22
CA ILE A 51 -4.93 -3.22 1.24
C ILE A 51 -6.05 -4.19 1.61
N MET A 52 -7.30 -3.72 1.56
CA MET A 52 -8.49 -4.52 1.80
C MET A 52 -9.57 -4.19 0.76
N LYS A 53 -10.12 -5.22 0.10
CA LYS A 53 -11.30 -5.11 -0.77
C LYS A 53 -12.52 -4.76 0.07
N VAL A 54 -13.32 -3.83 -0.44
CA VAL A 54 -14.63 -3.54 0.14
C VAL A 54 -15.60 -4.66 -0.28
N PRO A 55 -16.24 -5.37 0.66
CA PRO A 55 -17.16 -6.46 0.32
C PRO A 55 -18.27 -5.99 -0.62
N ASN A 56 -18.60 -6.79 -1.63
CA ASN A 56 -19.65 -6.52 -2.63
C ASN A 56 -19.43 -5.28 -3.52
N HIS A 57 -18.22 -4.70 -3.53
CA HIS A 57 -17.88 -3.55 -4.39
C HIS A 57 -16.56 -3.79 -5.15
N GLU A 58 -16.41 -3.16 -6.32
CA GLU A 58 -15.14 -3.06 -7.05
C GLU A 58 -14.27 -1.90 -6.50
N LEU A 59 -14.14 -1.87 -5.19
CA LEU A 59 -13.38 -0.87 -4.43
C LEU A 59 -12.43 -1.55 -3.46
N PHE A 60 -11.34 -0.87 -3.13
CA PHE A 60 -10.45 -1.26 -2.05
C PHE A 60 -10.05 -0.03 -1.24
N VAL A 61 -9.69 -0.25 0.01
CA VAL A 61 -9.12 0.75 0.91
C VAL A 61 -7.69 0.33 1.23
N GLY A 62 -6.79 1.31 1.31
CA GLY A 62 -5.41 1.11 1.72
C GLY A 62 -5.04 2.02 2.88
N VAL A 63 -4.48 1.46 3.95
CA VAL A 63 -3.94 2.22 5.08
C VAL A 63 -2.49 1.81 5.27
N GLY A 64 -1.61 2.77 5.54
CA GLY A 64 -0.19 2.46 5.62
C GLY A 64 0.64 3.45 6.41
N VAL A 65 1.84 2.99 6.76
CA VAL A 65 2.83 3.71 7.56
C VAL A 65 4.11 3.90 6.76
N TYR A 66 4.78 5.03 6.98
CA TYR A 66 6.06 5.36 6.38
C TYR A 66 7.22 4.97 7.31
N ASP A 67 8.42 4.87 6.75
CA ASP A 67 9.67 4.72 7.50
C ASP A 67 9.74 3.44 8.35
N MET A 68 9.01 2.39 7.93
CA MET A 68 9.04 1.06 8.54
C MET A 68 9.19 -0.03 7.47
N THR A 69 9.82 -1.13 7.85
CA THR A 69 9.87 -2.38 7.09
C THR A 69 8.63 -3.24 7.36
N LEU A 70 8.33 -4.18 6.46
CA LEU A 70 7.23 -5.12 6.67
C LEU A 70 7.39 -5.92 7.96
N LYS A 71 8.62 -6.35 8.28
CA LYS A 71 8.92 -7.09 9.52
C LYS A 71 8.58 -6.29 10.77
N GLU A 72 8.89 -4.98 10.77
CA GLU A 72 8.59 -4.10 11.90
C GLU A 72 7.09 -3.87 12.06
N VAL A 73 6.35 -3.71 10.95
CA VAL A 73 4.88 -3.62 10.97
C VAL A 73 4.26 -4.89 11.55
N GLU A 74 4.69 -6.07 11.09
CA GLU A 74 4.21 -7.35 11.61
C GLU A 74 4.54 -7.53 13.09
N ALA A 75 5.73 -7.10 13.53
CA ALA A 75 6.13 -7.15 14.93
C ALA A 75 5.30 -6.18 15.80
N ALA A 76 4.93 -5.00 15.29
CA ALA A 76 4.11 -4.03 16.02
C ALA A 76 2.68 -4.54 16.22
N ILE A 77 2.10 -5.17 15.20
CA ILE A 77 0.75 -5.76 15.28
C ILE A 77 0.72 -6.87 16.33
N LYS A 78 1.69 -7.80 16.31
CA LYS A 78 1.76 -8.91 17.27
C LYS A 78 1.92 -8.50 18.73
N LYS A 79 2.41 -7.28 19.00
CA LYS A 79 2.55 -6.74 20.37
C LYS A 79 1.27 -6.08 20.89
N SER A 80 0.28 -5.92 20.02
CA SER A 80 -0.99 -5.25 20.35
C SER A 80 -2.10 -6.23 20.76
N ASP A 81 -1.81 -7.54 20.70
CA ASP A 81 -2.64 -8.66 21.17
C ASP A 81 -2.13 -9.16 22.54
#